data_AF-A0A7W1EIU9-F1
#
_entry.id   AF-A0A7W1EIU9-F1
#
_cell.length_a   1.000
_cell.length_b   1.000
_cell.length_c   1.000
_cell.angle_alpha   90.00
_cell.angle_beta   90.00
_cell.angle_gamma   90.00
#
_symmetry.space_group_name_H-M   'P 1'
#
loop_
_entity.id
_entity.type
_entity.pdbx_description
1 polymer ?
#
loop_
_entity_poly.entity_id
_entity_poly.type
_entity_poly.pdbx_seq_one_letter_code
_entity_poly.pdbx_strand_id
1 'polypeptide(L)'
;MNTLKFIPKDRTLFTAAVRKNVNDYFKANNISTKGNWKMILKSIVMLGLYIVPFILIMVSSMPAWIILPLSVIMGTGMAGIGMSVMHDAVHGSYSRISWINKLMGHTMYLIGGNTFNWKVQHNIMHHTFTNIEGHDEDIEPKAVFRLSKHSPLKKIHRFQHLYAFFFYCLMTLLR
;
A
#
# COMPACT_ATOMS: atom_id res chain seq x y z
N MET A 1 -11.21 -25.53 4.64
CA MET A 1 -11.47 -24.27 3.90
C MET A 1 -12.69 -24.46 3.02
N ASN A 2 -13.68 -23.59 3.14
CA ASN A 2 -14.83 -23.60 2.22
C ASN A 2 -14.36 -23.13 0.84
N THR A 3 -14.71 -23.85 -0.22
CA THR A 3 -14.35 -23.45 -1.58
C THR A 3 -15.19 -22.24 -2.00
N LEU A 4 -14.53 -21.10 -2.23
CA LEU A 4 -15.19 -19.93 -2.77
C LEU A 4 -15.56 -20.16 -4.25
N LYS A 5 -16.79 -19.79 -4.61
CA LYS A 5 -17.25 -19.77 -6.00
C LYS A 5 -17.56 -18.32 -6.39
N PHE A 6 -16.80 -17.80 -7.35
CA PHE A 6 -17.10 -16.50 -7.93
C PHE A 6 -18.19 -16.62 -8.99
N ILE A 7 -19.10 -15.65 -9.02
CA ILE A 7 -20.06 -15.54 -10.11
C ILE A 7 -19.27 -15.24 -11.39
N PRO A 8 -19.47 -16.02 -12.47
CA PRO A 8 -18.69 -15.84 -13.68
C PRO A 8 -18.95 -14.46 -14.31
N LYS A 9 -17.95 -13.97 -15.05
CA LYS A 9 -17.85 -12.57 -15.53
C LYS A 9 -18.99 -12.14 -16.46
N ASP A 10 -19.61 -13.11 -17.11
CA ASP A 10 -20.81 -13.02 -17.96
C ASP A 10 -22.11 -12.85 -17.17
N ARG A 11 -22.14 -13.23 -15.88
CA ARG A 11 -23.30 -13.09 -14.99
C ARG A 11 -23.25 -11.85 -14.09
N THR A 12 -22.17 -11.07 -14.10
CA THR A 12 -22.08 -9.78 -13.38
C THR A 12 -21.56 -8.67 -14.29
N LEU A 13 -22.41 -7.68 -14.57
CA LEU A 13 -22.04 -6.53 -15.41
C LEU A 13 -21.23 -5.48 -14.65
N PHE A 14 -21.18 -5.52 -13.31
CA PHE A 14 -20.58 -4.47 -12.49
C PHE A 14 -19.10 -4.23 -12.80
N THR A 15 -18.25 -5.26 -12.69
CA THR A 15 -16.80 -5.11 -12.92
C THR A 15 -16.49 -4.67 -14.35
N ALA A 16 -17.25 -5.18 -15.32
CA ALA A 16 -17.12 -4.77 -16.72
C ALA A 16 -17.52 -3.30 -16.92
N ALA A 17 -18.66 -2.88 -16.35
CA ALA A 17 -19.15 -1.50 -16.41
C ALA A 17 -18.19 -0.52 -15.74
N VAL A 18 -17.66 -0.83 -14.55
CA VAL A 18 -16.68 0.01 -13.85
C VAL A 18 -15.41 0.17 -14.69
N ARG A 19 -14.85 -0.93 -15.21
CA ARG A 19 -13.65 -0.87 -16.07
C ARG A 19 -13.89 -0.04 -17.33
N LYS A 20 -15.06 -0.21 -17.97
CA LYS A 20 -15.45 0.58 -19.14
C LYS A 20 -15.53 2.06 -18.79
N ASN A 21 -16.29 2.42 -17.76
CA ASN A 21 -16.51 3.82 -17.38
C ASN A 21 -15.20 4.53 -16.99
N VAL A 22 -14.31 3.84 -16.26
CA VAL A 22 -12.99 4.39 -15.91
C VAL A 22 -12.14 4.61 -17.16
N ASN A 23 -12.07 3.64 -18.08
CA ASN A 23 -11.32 3.80 -19.32
C ASN A 23 -11.89 4.90 -20.24
N ASP A 24 -13.22 5.01 -20.33
CA ASP A 24 -13.89 6.03 -21.10
C ASP A 24 -13.58 7.43 -20.53
N TYR A 25 -13.54 7.57 -19.20
CA TYR A 25 -13.14 8.82 -18.55
C TYR A 25 -11.72 9.25 -18.96
N PHE A 26 -10.73 8.35 -18.92
CA PHE A 26 -9.36 8.68 -19.33
C PHE A 26 -9.27 9.10 -20.80
N LYS A 27 -10.01 8.40 -21.68
CA LYS A 27 -10.05 8.73 -23.11
C LYS A 27 -10.72 10.07 -23.38
N ALA A 28 -11.91 10.30 -22.80
CA ALA A 28 -12.69 11.52 -23.01
C ALA A 28 -11.96 12.77 -22.52
N ASN A 29 -11.15 12.66 -21.47
CA ASN A 29 -10.35 13.76 -20.93
C ASN A 29 -8.94 13.84 -21.52
N ASN A 30 -8.57 12.95 -22.44
CA ASN A 30 -7.22 12.84 -23.00
C ASN A 30 -6.12 12.71 -21.92
N ILE A 31 -6.41 11.97 -20.85
CA ILE A 31 -5.49 11.75 -19.72
C ILE A 31 -4.92 10.33 -19.81
N SER A 32 -3.60 10.20 -19.61
CA SER A 32 -2.93 8.90 -19.55
C SER A 32 -3.30 8.15 -18.26
N THR A 33 -3.49 6.83 -18.35
CA THR A 33 -3.62 5.94 -17.17
C THR A 33 -2.28 5.67 -16.48
N LYS A 34 -1.20 6.23 -17.01
CA LYS A 34 0.16 6.10 -16.47
C LYS A 34 0.59 7.35 -15.74
N GLY A 35 1.58 7.19 -14.86
CA GLY A 35 2.21 8.27 -14.11
C GLY A 35 2.64 9.44 -15.00
N ASN A 36 2.53 10.64 -14.45
CA ASN A 36 2.92 11.90 -15.06
C ASN A 36 4.08 12.53 -14.26
N TRP A 37 4.42 13.78 -14.55
CA TRP A 37 5.49 14.49 -13.84
C TRP A 37 5.24 14.59 -12.33
N LYS A 38 3.98 14.67 -11.87
CA LYS A 38 3.64 14.70 -10.44
C LYS A 38 4.04 13.40 -9.76
N MET A 39 3.95 12.27 -10.46
CA MET A 39 4.40 10.97 -9.94
C MET A 39 5.92 10.93 -9.78
N ILE A 40 6.66 11.52 -10.73
CA ILE A 40 8.12 11.64 -10.64
C ILE A 40 8.50 12.53 -9.45
N LEU A 41 7.89 13.71 -9.33
CA LEU A 41 8.13 14.61 -8.20
C LEU A 41 7.81 13.93 -6.86
N LYS A 42 6.65 13.25 -6.77
CA LYS A 42 6.26 12.48 -5.59
C LYS A 42 7.35 11.45 -5.25
N SER A 43 7.89 10.76 -6.24
CA SER A 43 8.92 9.74 -6.03
C SER A 43 10.25 10.32 -5.54
N ILE A 44 10.69 11.44 -6.12
CA ILE A 44 11.89 12.16 -5.66
C ILE A 44 11.72 12.61 -4.22
N VAL A 45 10.55 13.18 -3.88
CA VAL A 45 10.26 13.62 -2.52
C VAL A 45 10.25 12.44 -1.55
N MET A 46 9.51 11.36 -1.85
CA MET A 46 9.42 10.21 -0.93
C MET A 46 10.76 9.49 -0.75
N LEU A 47 11.53 9.30 -1.83
CA LEU A 47 12.87 8.72 -1.75
C LEU A 47 13.84 9.65 -1.01
N GLY A 48 13.77 10.96 -1.25
CA GLY A 48 14.59 11.94 -0.55
C GLY A 48 14.30 11.99 0.95
N LEU A 49 13.02 11.98 1.33
CA LEU A 49 12.57 11.90 2.72
C LEU A 49 13.06 10.62 3.42
N TYR A 50 13.38 9.55 2.69
CA TYR A 50 13.95 8.34 3.27
C TYR A 50 15.49 8.39 3.28
N ILE A 51 16.11 8.57 2.11
CA ILE A 51 17.55 8.40 1.89
C ILE A 51 18.37 9.51 2.55
N VAL A 52 17.91 10.77 2.48
CA VAL A 52 18.66 11.91 3.04
C VAL A 52 18.80 11.79 4.56
N PRO A 53 17.73 11.65 5.36
CA PRO A 53 17.89 11.50 6.81
C PRO A 53 18.64 10.21 7.16
N PHE A 54 18.46 9.11 6.41
CA PHE A 54 19.24 7.89 6.60
C PHE A 54 20.75 8.16 6.49
N ILE A 55 21.20 8.79 5.41
CA ILE A 55 22.62 9.11 5.22
C ILE A 55 23.11 10.05 6.32
N LEU A 56 22.37 11.11 6.64
CA LEU A 56 22.75 12.07 7.68
C LEU A 56 22.97 11.41 9.04
N ILE A 57 22.06 10.52 9.45
CA ILE A 57 22.16 9.76 10.70
C ILE A 57 23.39 8.83 10.67
N MET A 58 23.68 8.20 9.53
CA MET A 58 24.78 7.24 9.40
C MET A 58 26.17 7.88 9.37
N VAL A 59 26.32 9.07 8.79
CA VAL A 59 27.64 9.71 8.58
C VAL A 59 27.99 10.74 9.64
N SER A 60 27.01 11.24 10.39
CA SER A 60 27.22 12.31 11.37
C SER A 60 26.94 11.82 12.78
N SER A 61 27.80 12.19 13.73
CA SER A 61 27.48 12.03 15.15
C SER A 61 26.51 13.14 15.57
N MET A 62 25.27 12.76 15.89
CA MET A 62 24.22 13.70 16.29
C MET A 62 23.62 13.30 17.65
N PRO A 63 23.20 14.27 18.48
CA PRO A 63 22.47 13.97 19.70
C PRO A 63 21.07 13.40 19.39
N ALA A 64 20.54 12.60 20.32
CA ALA A 64 19.27 11.89 20.14
C ALA A 64 18.09 12.80 19.75
N TRP A 65 18.04 14.03 20.27
CA TRP A 65 16.96 14.97 19.97
C TRP A 65 16.94 15.45 18.52
N ILE A 66 18.04 15.32 17.76
CA ILE A 66 18.09 15.55 16.31
C ILE A 66 17.76 14.27 15.55
N ILE A 67 18.22 13.12 16.03
CA ILE A 67 17.98 11.81 15.39
C ILE A 67 16.49 11.46 15.39
N LEU A 68 15.77 11.77 16.48
CA LEU A 68 14.34 11.49 16.61
C LEU A 68 13.48 12.14 15.50
N PRO A 69 13.51 13.47 15.27
CA PRO A 69 12.77 14.07 14.17
C PRO A 69 13.23 13.59 12.79
N LEU A 70 14.54 13.35 12.59
CA LEU A 70 15.02 12.77 11.32
C LEU A 70 14.46 11.36 11.08
N SER A 71 14.28 10.56 12.13
CA SER A 71 13.68 9.23 12.04
C SER A 71 12.19 9.29 11.71
N VAL A 72 11.46 10.30 12.19
CA VAL A 72 10.05 10.54 11.80
C VAL A 72 9.95 10.92 10.32
N ILE A 73 10.85 11.79 9.85
CA ILE A 73 10.94 12.16 8.43
C ILE A 73 11.25 10.92 7.58
N MET A 74 12.22 10.12 8.01
CA MET A 74 12.60 8.86 7.36
C MET A 74 11.44 7.86 7.29
N GLY A 75 10.70 7.70 8.39
CA GLY A 75 9.50 6.86 8.45
C GLY A 75 8.40 7.33 7.50
N THR A 76 8.24 8.65 7.34
CA THR A 76 7.31 9.23 6.35
C THR A 76 7.74 8.90 4.93
N GLY A 77 9.04 9.01 4.62
CA GLY A 77 9.60 8.60 3.33
C GLY A 77 9.39 7.10 3.06
N MET A 78 9.65 6.25 4.05
CA MET A 78 9.42 4.80 3.99
C MET A 78 7.96 4.47 3.68
N ALA A 79 7.01 5.07 4.42
CA ALA A 79 5.59 4.89 4.17
C ALA A 79 5.19 5.39 2.77
N GLY A 80 5.73 6.52 2.31
CA GLY A 80 5.47 7.07 0.98
C GLY A 80 6.04 6.22 -0.18
N ILE A 81 7.20 5.61 0.02
CA ILE A 81 7.78 4.64 -0.92
C ILE A 81 6.83 3.45 -1.03
N GLY A 82 6.44 2.86 0.11
CA GLY A 82 5.52 1.72 0.17
C GLY A 82 4.16 2.05 -0.46
N MET A 83 3.45 3.03 0.07
CA MET A 83 2.05 3.31 -0.28
C MET A 83 1.87 4.09 -1.59
N SER A 84 2.94 4.44 -2.30
CA SER A 84 2.82 5.08 -3.60
C SER A 84 3.88 4.66 -4.59
N VAL A 85 5.16 4.97 -4.35
CA VAL A 85 6.19 4.82 -5.39
C VAL A 85 6.28 3.37 -5.87
N MET A 86 6.46 2.45 -4.93
CA MET A 86 6.54 1.02 -5.23
C MET A 86 5.15 0.45 -5.57
N HIS A 87 4.10 0.86 -4.85
CA HIS A 87 2.73 0.34 -5.04
C HIS A 87 2.20 0.60 -6.46
N ASP A 88 2.25 1.84 -6.91
CA ASP A 88 1.82 2.22 -8.26
C ASP A 88 2.67 1.51 -9.34
N ALA A 89 3.95 1.29 -9.06
CA ALA A 89 4.86 0.60 -9.96
C ALA A 89 4.59 -0.91 -10.06
N VAL A 90 4.28 -1.59 -8.96
CA VAL A 90 3.92 -3.03 -9.00
C VAL A 90 2.55 -3.29 -9.63
N HIS A 91 1.66 -2.28 -9.65
CA HIS A 91 0.44 -2.29 -10.46
C HIS A 91 0.67 -1.88 -11.93
N GLY A 92 1.89 -1.49 -12.27
CA GLY A 92 2.27 -1.09 -13.62
C GLY A 92 1.68 0.26 -14.07
N SER A 93 1.16 1.07 -13.15
CA SER A 93 0.62 2.40 -13.45
C SER A 93 1.71 3.48 -13.45
N TYR A 94 2.87 3.24 -12.85
CA TYR A 94 3.94 4.24 -12.75
C TYR A 94 4.42 4.74 -14.12
N SER A 95 4.67 3.84 -15.08
CA SER A 95 5.18 4.20 -16.41
C SER A 95 4.57 3.35 -17.53
N ARG A 96 4.66 3.84 -18.77
CA ARG A 96 4.41 3.02 -19.97
C ARG A 96 5.51 1.99 -20.21
N ILE A 97 6.71 2.24 -19.67
CA ILE A 97 7.90 1.42 -19.89
C ILE A 97 8.02 0.38 -18.77
N SER A 98 8.04 -0.90 -19.13
CA SER A 98 7.98 -2.01 -18.16
C SER A 98 9.18 -2.05 -17.21
N TRP A 99 10.39 -1.77 -17.69
CA TRP A 99 11.58 -1.78 -16.84
C TRP A 99 11.60 -0.65 -15.81
N ILE A 100 10.98 0.51 -16.12
CA ILE A 100 10.82 1.60 -15.15
C ILE A 100 9.89 1.15 -14.03
N ASN A 101 8.78 0.49 -14.35
CA ASN A 101 7.89 -0.06 -13.32
C ASN A 101 8.61 -1.11 -12.45
N LYS A 102 9.45 -1.96 -13.05
CA LYS A 102 10.26 -2.91 -12.27
C LYS A 102 11.22 -2.19 -11.33
N LEU A 103 11.98 -1.21 -11.84
CA LEU A 103 12.92 -0.43 -11.05
C LEU A 103 12.23 0.29 -9.89
N MET A 104 11.14 1.00 -10.16
CA MET A 104 10.41 1.73 -9.12
C MET A 104 9.70 0.78 -8.15
N GLY A 105 9.21 -0.37 -8.61
CA GLY A 105 8.68 -1.43 -7.74
C GLY A 105 9.76 -2.00 -6.81
N HIS A 106 11.00 -2.14 -7.30
CA HIS A 106 12.16 -2.60 -6.52
C HIS A 106 12.59 -1.63 -5.41
N THR A 107 12.09 -0.39 -5.38
CA THR A 107 12.29 0.49 -4.21
C THR A 107 11.71 -0.10 -2.93
N MET A 108 10.81 -1.09 -3.02
CA MET A 108 10.38 -1.95 -1.92
C MET A 108 11.55 -2.58 -1.14
N TYR A 109 12.64 -2.96 -1.81
CA TYR A 109 13.79 -3.57 -1.14
C TYR A 109 14.50 -2.58 -0.20
N LEU A 110 14.43 -1.28 -0.51
CA LEU A 110 15.01 -0.23 0.34
C LEU A 110 14.31 -0.15 1.70
N ILE A 111 13.04 -0.55 1.77
CA ILE A 111 12.22 -0.51 2.99
C ILE A 111 12.08 -1.90 3.65
N GLY A 112 12.96 -2.84 3.30
CA GLY A 112 13.00 -4.19 3.88
C GLY A 112 11.90 -5.13 3.36
N GLY A 113 11.16 -4.75 2.32
CA GLY A 113 10.14 -5.59 1.70
C GLY A 113 10.68 -6.44 0.55
N ASN A 114 9.82 -7.30 -0.01
CA ASN A 114 10.13 -8.11 -1.18
C ASN A 114 9.01 -7.97 -2.22
N THR A 115 9.37 -7.63 -3.47
CA THR A 115 8.38 -7.36 -4.52
C THR A 115 7.64 -8.60 -4.99
N PHE A 116 8.27 -9.78 -4.95
CA PHE A 116 7.61 -11.05 -5.25
C PHE A 116 6.58 -11.38 -4.17
N ASN A 117 6.96 -11.29 -2.89
CA ASN A 117 6.03 -11.52 -1.78
C ASN A 117 4.83 -10.57 -1.87
N TRP A 118 5.07 -9.28 -2.11
CA TRP A 118 4.00 -8.30 -2.28
C TRP A 118 3.10 -8.63 -3.46
N LYS A 119 3.65 -9.08 -4.59
CA LYS A 119 2.86 -9.47 -5.75
C LYS A 119 1.96 -10.67 -5.45
N VAL A 120 2.44 -11.65 -4.68
CA VAL A 120 1.62 -12.79 -4.27
C VAL A 120 0.54 -12.34 -3.28
N GLN A 121 0.94 -11.72 -2.18
CA GLN A 121 0.06 -11.31 -1.09
C GLN A 121 -0.96 -10.26 -1.54
N HIS A 122 -0.48 -9.11 -2.02
CA HIS A 122 -1.34 -7.99 -2.41
C HIS A 122 -1.98 -8.23 -3.78
N ASN A 123 -1.19 -8.34 -4.84
CA ASN A 123 -1.72 -8.28 -6.21
C ASN A 123 -2.53 -9.52 -6.62
N ILE A 124 -2.24 -10.69 -6.04
CA ILE A 124 -2.95 -11.93 -6.35
C ILE A 124 -3.97 -12.23 -5.26
N MET A 125 -3.56 -12.44 -4.00
CA MET A 125 -4.50 -12.90 -2.96
C MET A 125 -5.48 -11.80 -2.57
N HIS A 126 -5.00 -10.65 -2.10
CA HIS A 126 -5.86 -9.56 -1.68
C HIS A 126 -6.77 -9.05 -2.81
N HIS A 127 -6.26 -8.81 -4.03
CA HIS A 127 -7.12 -8.35 -5.15
C HIS A 127 -8.08 -9.42 -5.71
N THR A 128 -7.86 -10.71 -5.42
CA THR A 128 -8.81 -11.78 -5.78
C THR A 128 -9.89 -11.97 -4.71
N PHE A 129 -9.51 -11.85 -3.43
CA PHE A 129 -10.35 -12.17 -2.28
C PHE A 129 -10.64 -10.97 -1.37
N THR A 130 -10.59 -9.75 -1.90
CA THR A 130 -10.64 -8.50 -1.13
C THR A 130 -11.80 -8.49 -0.14
N ASN A 131 -11.49 -8.25 1.14
CA ASN A 131 -12.43 -8.20 2.26
C ASN A 131 -13.27 -9.48 2.47
N ILE A 132 -12.79 -10.65 2.03
CA ILE A 132 -13.41 -11.95 2.33
C ILE A 132 -12.70 -12.57 3.54
N GLU A 133 -13.42 -12.68 4.66
CA GLU A 133 -12.89 -13.25 5.91
C GLU A 133 -12.38 -14.69 5.71
N GLY A 134 -11.19 -14.98 6.24
CA GLY A 134 -10.52 -16.29 6.10
C GLY A 134 -9.81 -16.51 4.76
N HIS A 135 -9.83 -15.52 3.87
CA HIS A 135 -9.14 -15.56 2.57
C HIS A 135 -8.29 -14.32 2.28
N ASP A 136 -8.63 -13.18 2.89
CA ASP A 136 -7.85 -11.95 2.82
C ASP A 136 -7.13 -11.70 4.15
N GLU A 137 -5.81 -11.94 4.15
CA GLU A 137 -4.94 -11.74 5.32
C GLU A 137 -4.92 -10.28 5.80
N ASP A 138 -5.26 -9.31 4.93
CA ASP A 138 -5.25 -7.89 5.27
C ASP A 138 -6.36 -7.49 6.26
N ILE A 139 -7.45 -8.27 6.33
CA ILE A 139 -8.56 -8.06 7.26
C ILE A 139 -8.61 -9.09 8.38
N GLU A 140 -7.62 -9.97 8.48
CA GLU A 140 -7.54 -10.89 9.61
C GLU A 140 -7.50 -10.10 10.93
N PRO A 141 -8.27 -10.51 11.96
CA PRO A 141 -8.33 -9.77 13.21
C PRO A 141 -6.96 -9.71 13.89
N LYS A 142 -6.31 -8.55 13.81
CA LYS A 142 -5.08 -8.27 14.56
C LYS A 142 -5.47 -7.67 15.91
N ALA A 143 -5.10 -8.34 17.00
CA ALA A 143 -5.31 -7.86 18.37
C ALA A 143 -6.76 -7.38 18.67
N VAL A 144 -6.97 -6.07 18.80
CA VAL A 144 -8.23 -5.42 19.23
C VAL A 144 -9.06 -4.89 18.06
N PHE A 145 -8.67 -5.19 16.82
CA PHE A 145 -9.34 -4.70 15.62
C PHE A 145 -10.46 -5.64 15.16
N ARG A 146 -11.57 -5.02 14.74
CA ARG A 146 -12.59 -5.66 13.91
C ARG A 146 -12.58 -5.04 12.52
N LEU A 147 -12.07 -5.79 11.55
CA LEU A 147 -11.95 -5.36 10.15
C LEU A 147 -12.98 -6.04 9.23
N SER A 148 -13.61 -7.13 9.69
CA SER A 148 -14.71 -7.79 8.99
C SER A 148 -16.02 -7.65 9.76
N LYS A 149 -17.14 -7.57 9.01
CA LYS A 149 -18.48 -7.63 9.59
C LYS A 149 -18.81 -9.01 10.18
N HIS A 150 -18.12 -10.04 9.71
CA HIS A 150 -18.31 -11.43 10.13
C HIS A 150 -17.52 -11.77 11.41
N SER A 151 -16.54 -10.94 11.79
CA SER A 151 -15.82 -11.11 13.05
C SER A 151 -16.65 -10.71 14.28
N PRO A 152 -16.45 -11.34 15.45
CA PRO A 152 -17.19 -11.04 16.67
C PRO A 152 -17.14 -9.55 17.07
N LEU A 153 -18.29 -8.97 17.39
CA LEU A 153 -18.37 -7.59 17.87
C LEU A 153 -18.16 -7.52 19.39
N LYS A 154 -17.10 -6.84 19.83
CA LYS A 154 -16.81 -6.56 21.24
C LYS A 154 -17.19 -5.12 21.59
N LYS A 155 -17.51 -4.86 22.87
CA LYS A 155 -17.88 -3.53 23.37
C LYS A 155 -16.83 -2.45 23.07
N ILE A 156 -15.55 -2.83 23.08
CA ILE A 156 -14.44 -1.91 22.78
C ILE A 156 -14.50 -1.36 21.34
N HIS A 157 -15.04 -2.10 20.38
CA HIS A 157 -15.06 -1.69 18.97
C HIS A 157 -15.84 -0.40 18.71
N ARG A 158 -16.73 0.00 19.63
CA ARG A 158 -17.40 1.32 19.55
C ARG A 158 -16.41 2.49 19.58
N PHE A 159 -15.24 2.29 20.17
CA PHE A 159 -14.14 3.25 20.25
C PHE A 159 -13.01 2.97 19.25
N GLN A 160 -13.20 2.02 18.33
CA GLN A 160 -12.15 1.65 17.36
C GLN A 160 -11.69 2.84 16.53
N HIS A 161 -12.58 3.75 16.16
CA HIS A 161 -12.21 4.99 15.45
C HIS A 161 -11.22 5.88 16.22
N LEU A 162 -11.09 5.74 17.55
CA LEU A 162 -10.14 6.48 18.39
C LEU A 162 -8.81 5.72 18.53
N TYR A 163 -8.88 4.46 18.97
CA TYR A 163 -7.65 3.71 19.26
C TYR A 163 -7.01 3.12 18.01
N ALA A 164 -7.75 2.98 16.91
CA ALA A 164 -7.27 2.27 15.74
C ALA A 164 -6.05 2.95 15.15
N PHE A 165 -6.09 4.27 15.01
CA PHE A 165 -4.98 5.03 14.47
C PHE A 165 -3.69 4.79 15.27
N PHE A 166 -3.76 4.91 16.60
CA PHE A 166 -2.61 4.71 17.48
C PHE A 166 -2.06 3.28 17.40
N PHE A 167 -2.90 2.26 17.58
CA PHE A 167 -2.43 0.88 17.54
C PHE A 167 -2.01 0.42 16.14
N TYR A 168 -2.57 1.00 15.08
CA TYR A 168 -2.18 0.72 13.70
C TYR A 168 -0.72 1.11 13.47
N CYS A 169 -0.28 2.26 14.01
CA CYS A 169 1.13 2.68 13.97
C CYS A 169 2.09 1.74 14.70
N LEU A 170 1.58 0.90 15.63
CA LEU A 170 2.38 -0.06 16.40
C LEU A 170 2.30 -1.49 15.87
N MET A 171 1.61 -1.72 14.76
CA MET A 171 1.41 -3.07 14.23
C MET A 171 2.71 -3.79 13.83
N THR A 172 3.78 -3.06 13.54
CA THR A 172 5.09 -3.65 13.27
C THR A 172 5.77 -4.25 14.51
N LEU A 173 5.36 -3.82 15.70
CA LEU A 173 5.81 -4.35 17.00
C LEU A 173 4.93 -5.51 17.48
N LEU A 174 3.71 -5.59 16.97
CA LEU A 174 2.72 -6.62 17.26
C LEU A 174 2.87 -7.73 16.21
N ARG A 175 3.91 -8.55 16.33
CA ARG A 175 4.05 -9.80 15.57
C ARG A 175 3.46 -10.96 16.34
#